data_AF-A0A0K8QMU8-F1
#
_entry.id   AF-A0A0K8QMU8-F1
#
_cell.length_a   1.000
_cell.length_b   1.000
_cell.length_c   1.000
_cell.angle_alpha   90.00
_cell.angle_beta   90.00
_cell.angle_gamma   90.00
#
_symmetry.space_group_name_H-M   'P 1'
#
loop_
_entity.id
_entity.type
_entity.pdbx_description
1 polymer ?
#
loop_
_entity_poly.entity_id
_entity_poly.type
_entity_poly.pdbx_seq_one_letter_code
_entity_poly.pdbx_strand_id
1 'polypeptide(L)'
;MNRIGLMAAALVLGGLVAGMAGALALTRASQARAGADATHRRADADAVARGRYLVRAMGCNDCHTPGYPERNGEVPESEWLTGNALGWRGAWGTTYPANLRLSLTAMSEDEWVRYAHTFETRPPMPWFNLRHLGDDDLRAIHRFVVSLGPKGERAPAYVPPTETPKGPYVQFPAPPGP
;
A
#
# COMPACT_ATOMS: atom_id res chain seq x y z
N MET A 1 -32.79 24.45 65.44
CA MET A 1 -32.33 23.70 64.25
C MET A 1 -30.84 23.98 64.05
N ASN A 2 -30.02 22.93 64.08
CA ASN A 2 -28.57 23.03 64.32
C ASN A 2 -27.78 23.26 63.02
N ARG A 3 -26.90 24.27 62.99
CA ARG A 3 -26.15 24.74 61.80
C ARG A 3 -25.25 23.68 61.14
N ILE A 4 -24.95 22.60 61.86
CA ILE A 4 -24.08 21.50 61.42
C ILE A 4 -24.77 20.61 60.35
N GLY A 5 -26.11 20.50 60.38
CA GLY A 5 -26.86 19.68 59.41
C GLY A 5 -26.94 20.28 57.99
N LEU A 6 -26.88 21.61 57.86
CA LEU A 6 -26.92 22.27 56.55
C LEU A 6 -25.60 22.19 55.77
N MET A 7 -24.45 22.13 56.46
CA MET A 7 -23.15 22.03 55.78
C MET A 7 -22.88 20.63 55.20
N ALA A 8 -23.34 19.57 55.87
CA ALA A 8 -23.21 18.20 55.36
C ALA A 8 -24.04 17.96 54.08
N ALA A 9 -25.25 18.53 53.98
CA ALA A 9 -26.09 18.41 52.78
C ALA A 9 -25.54 19.17 51.57
N ALA A 10 -24.91 20.34 51.79
CA ALA A 10 -24.30 21.13 50.72
C ALA A 10 -23.04 20.48 50.12
N LEU A 11 -22.24 19.79 50.93
CA LEU A 11 -21.05 19.04 50.47
C LEU A 11 -21.40 17.79 49.65
N VAL A 12 -22.48 17.09 49.99
CA VAL A 12 -22.95 15.91 49.25
C VAL A 12 -23.54 16.30 47.88
N LEU A 13 -24.33 17.38 47.81
CA LEU A 13 -24.86 17.89 46.53
C LEU A 13 -23.76 18.46 45.62
N GLY A 14 -22.76 19.18 46.18
CA GLY A 14 -21.64 19.71 45.41
C GLY A 14 -20.75 18.62 44.80
N GLY A 15 -20.51 17.53 45.55
CA GLY A 15 -19.76 16.36 45.06
C GLY A 15 -20.48 15.59 43.95
N LEU A 16 -21.82 15.47 44.02
CA LEU A 16 -22.64 14.83 42.98
C LEU A 16 -22.68 15.63 41.68
N VAL A 17 -22.80 16.96 41.76
CA VAL A 17 -22.80 17.85 40.57
C VAL A 17 -21.42 17.91 39.92
N ALA A 18 -20.34 18.01 40.70
CA ALA A 18 -18.97 17.93 40.20
C ALA A 18 -18.65 16.54 39.60
N GLY A 19 -19.14 15.46 40.21
CA GLY A 19 -19.01 14.09 39.72
C GLY A 19 -19.75 13.85 38.40
N MET A 20 -20.98 14.36 38.25
CA MET A 20 -21.70 14.30 36.97
C MET A 20 -21.05 15.15 35.87
N ALA A 21 -20.55 16.34 36.20
CA ALA A 21 -19.83 17.17 35.23
C ALA A 21 -18.54 16.49 34.75
N GLY A 22 -17.79 15.85 35.65
CA GLY A 22 -16.62 15.04 35.33
C GLY A 22 -16.96 13.81 34.48
N ALA A 23 -18.02 13.06 34.83
CA ALA A 23 -18.47 11.91 34.07
C ALA A 23 -18.93 12.28 32.64
N LEU A 24 -19.64 13.42 32.50
CA LEU A 24 -20.10 13.93 31.20
C LEU A 24 -18.94 14.44 30.32
N ALA A 25 -17.92 15.07 30.92
CA ALA A 25 -16.71 15.48 30.22
C ALA A 25 -15.90 14.27 29.71
N LEU A 26 -15.78 13.21 30.52
CA LEU A 26 -15.12 11.95 30.14
C LEU A 26 -15.86 11.22 29.00
N THR A 27 -17.20 11.21 29.00
CA THR A 27 -17.98 10.59 27.92
C THR A 27 -17.82 11.34 26.60
N ARG A 28 -17.82 12.68 26.63
CA ARG A 28 -17.60 13.51 25.43
C ARG A 28 -16.21 13.32 24.83
N ALA A 29 -15.17 13.27 25.66
CA ALA A 29 -13.80 13.02 25.20
C ALA A 29 -13.66 11.62 24.57
N SER A 30 -14.29 10.60 25.16
CA SER A 30 -14.32 9.24 24.60
C SER A 30 -15.04 9.18 23.24
N GLN A 31 -16.21 9.81 23.14
CA GLN A 31 -16.97 9.89 21.88
C GLN A 31 -16.21 10.64 20.78
N ALA A 32 -15.53 11.74 21.12
CA ALA A 32 -14.71 12.48 20.17
C ALA A 32 -13.53 11.64 19.66
N ARG A 33 -12.86 10.89 20.54
CA ARG A 33 -11.75 9.99 20.16
C ARG A 33 -12.22 8.83 19.28
N ALA A 34 -13.37 8.24 19.59
CA ALA A 34 -13.98 7.19 18.76
C ALA A 34 -14.38 7.70 17.37
N GLY A 35 -14.90 8.93 17.28
CA GLY A 35 -15.22 9.58 16.01
C GLY A 35 -13.99 9.87 15.15
N ALA A 36 -12.89 10.33 15.77
CA ALA A 36 -11.62 10.55 15.10
C ALA A 36 -11.02 9.23 14.57
N ASP A 37 -11.03 8.17 15.38
CA ASP A 37 -10.57 6.83 14.99
C ASP A 37 -11.39 6.24 13.83
N ALA A 38 -12.72 6.40 13.87
CA ALA A 38 -13.59 5.99 12.76
C ALA A 38 -13.30 6.77 11.46
N THR A 39 -13.03 8.07 11.57
CA THR A 39 -12.69 8.91 10.42
C THR A 39 -11.34 8.51 9.82
N HIS A 40 -10.34 8.24 10.68
CA HIS A 40 -9.02 7.76 10.25
C HIS A 40 -9.12 6.41 9.54
N ARG A 41 -9.80 5.42 10.13
CA ARG A 41 -10.01 4.11 9.50
C ARG A 41 -10.70 4.22 8.15
N ARG A 42 -11.65 5.15 8.00
CA ARG A 42 -12.32 5.39 6.73
C ARG A 42 -11.36 5.94 5.68
N ALA A 43 -10.55 6.93 6.05
CA ALA A 43 -9.53 7.50 5.16
C ALA A 43 -8.50 6.44 4.74
N ASP A 44 -8.07 5.57 5.65
CA ASP A 44 -7.17 4.45 5.34
C ASP A 44 -7.83 3.48 4.34
N ALA A 45 -9.09 3.11 4.57
CA ALA A 45 -9.83 2.22 3.68
C ALA A 45 -10.00 2.83 2.27
N ASP A 46 -10.30 4.13 2.20
CA ASP A 46 -10.42 4.84 0.93
C ASP A 46 -9.07 4.92 0.19
N ALA A 47 -7.96 5.14 0.90
CA ALA A 47 -6.61 5.12 0.32
C ALA A 47 -6.23 3.72 -0.20
N VAL A 48 -6.53 2.66 0.55
CA VAL A 48 -6.32 1.27 0.12
C VAL A 48 -7.17 0.93 -1.11
N ALA A 49 -8.42 1.39 -1.16
CA ALA A 49 -9.29 1.21 -2.32
C ALA A 49 -8.76 1.97 -3.56
N ARG A 50 -8.27 3.20 -3.38
CA ARG A 50 -7.63 3.98 -4.44
C ARG A 50 -6.38 3.28 -4.97
N GLY A 51 -5.52 2.78 -4.09
CA GLY A 51 -4.31 2.04 -4.47
C GLY A 51 -4.64 0.77 -5.26
N ARG A 52 -5.66 0.02 -4.82
CA ARG A 52 -6.17 -1.16 -5.54
C ARG A 52 -6.63 -0.82 -6.94
N TYR A 53 -7.37 0.29 -7.08
CA TYR A 53 -7.82 0.78 -8.38
C TYR A 53 -6.63 1.13 -9.29
N LEU A 54 -5.64 1.88 -8.79
CA LEU A 54 -4.46 2.27 -9.55
C LEU A 54 -3.62 1.06 -9.98
N VAL A 55 -3.38 0.10 -9.08
CA VAL A 55 -2.66 -1.14 -9.41
C VAL A 55 -3.32 -1.92 -10.56
N ARG A 56 -4.66 -1.94 -10.60
CA ARG A 56 -5.41 -2.55 -11.71
C ARG A 56 -5.32 -1.69 -12.97
N ALA A 57 -5.67 -0.41 -12.87
CA ALA A 57 -5.80 0.49 -14.01
C ALA A 57 -4.47 0.76 -14.72
N MET A 58 -3.35 0.71 -13.99
CA MET A 58 -2.00 0.89 -14.53
C MET A 58 -1.35 -0.43 -14.98
N GLY A 59 -2.05 -1.56 -14.89
CA GLY A 59 -1.54 -2.85 -15.37
C GLY A 59 -0.39 -3.42 -14.54
N CYS A 60 -0.24 -3.05 -13.27
CA CYS A 60 0.87 -3.56 -12.44
C CYS A 60 0.83 -5.09 -12.35
N ASN A 61 -0.37 -5.66 -12.25
CA ASN A 61 -0.57 -7.10 -12.18
C ASN A 61 -0.13 -7.84 -13.46
N ASP A 62 -0.19 -7.20 -14.62
CA ASP A 62 0.06 -7.84 -15.91
C ASP A 62 1.46 -8.44 -16.00
N CYS A 63 2.42 -7.85 -15.30
CA CYS A 63 3.77 -8.38 -15.15
C CYS A 63 4.06 -8.89 -13.74
N HIS A 64 3.58 -8.21 -12.70
CA HIS A 64 3.96 -8.50 -11.32
C HIS A 64 3.08 -9.55 -10.61
N THR A 65 2.13 -10.17 -11.31
CA THR A 65 1.29 -11.26 -10.78
C THR A 65 1.36 -12.47 -11.71
N PRO A 66 1.78 -13.66 -11.24
CA PRO A 66 1.84 -14.85 -12.09
C PRO A 66 0.48 -15.22 -12.65
N GLY A 67 0.43 -15.43 -13.97
CA GLY A 67 -0.79 -15.90 -14.66
C GLY A 67 -1.88 -14.84 -14.83
N TYR A 68 -1.62 -13.56 -14.53
CA TYR A 68 -2.68 -12.54 -14.54
C TYR A 68 -3.27 -12.31 -15.94
N PRO A 69 -2.49 -12.05 -16.99
CA PRO A 69 -3.01 -11.94 -18.35
C PRO A 69 -3.64 -13.25 -18.85
N GLU A 70 -3.01 -14.40 -18.59
CA GLU A 70 -3.45 -15.72 -19.05
C GLU A 70 -4.80 -16.13 -18.44
N ARG A 71 -5.16 -15.52 -17.31
CA ARG A 71 -6.42 -15.72 -16.60
C ARG A 71 -7.39 -14.56 -16.81
N ASN A 72 -7.18 -13.68 -17.79
CA ASN A 72 -8.02 -12.51 -18.05
C ASN A 72 -8.21 -11.61 -16.80
N GLY A 73 -7.19 -11.53 -15.94
CA GLY A 73 -7.24 -10.79 -14.67
C GLY A 73 -7.94 -11.51 -13.52
N GLU A 74 -8.44 -12.74 -13.72
CA GLU A 74 -9.17 -13.55 -12.73
C GLU A 74 -8.21 -14.34 -11.81
N VAL A 75 -7.25 -13.63 -11.23
CA VAL A 75 -6.37 -14.15 -10.17
C VAL A 75 -6.88 -13.66 -8.81
N PRO A 76 -7.00 -14.51 -7.77
CA PRO A 76 -7.37 -14.06 -6.43
C PRO A 76 -6.41 -12.97 -5.93
N GLU A 77 -6.95 -11.94 -5.28
CA GLU A 77 -6.15 -10.81 -4.80
C GLU A 77 -5.06 -11.21 -3.80
N SER A 78 -5.27 -12.31 -3.08
CA SER A 78 -4.28 -12.92 -2.20
C SER A 78 -2.99 -13.36 -2.92
N GLU A 79 -2.99 -13.47 -4.25
CA GLU A 79 -1.84 -13.87 -5.06
C GLU A 79 -1.19 -12.70 -5.82
N TRP A 80 -1.81 -11.52 -5.78
CA TRP A 80 -1.35 -10.37 -6.57
C TRP A 80 0.02 -9.88 -6.15
N LEU A 81 0.78 -9.35 -7.10
CA LEU A 81 2.01 -8.57 -6.89
C LEU A 81 3.17 -9.33 -6.25
N THR A 82 3.18 -10.66 -6.44
CA THR A 82 4.22 -11.57 -5.93
C THR A 82 5.44 -11.69 -6.86
N GLY A 83 5.49 -10.93 -7.95
CA GLY A 83 6.54 -10.98 -8.98
C GLY A 83 6.31 -12.09 -9.99
N ASN A 84 7.26 -12.32 -10.89
CA ASN A 84 7.16 -13.41 -11.86
C ASN A 84 8.55 -13.94 -12.25
N ALA A 85 8.67 -15.25 -12.45
CA ALA A 85 9.89 -15.90 -12.93
C ALA A 85 10.00 -15.93 -14.47
N LEU A 86 8.91 -15.58 -15.18
CA LEU A 86 8.94 -15.36 -16.62
C LEU A 86 9.79 -14.12 -16.94
N GLY A 87 10.88 -14.32 -17.68
CA GLY A 87 11.77 -13.24 -18.11
C GLY A 87 11.26 -12.48 -19.33
N TRP A 88 11.72 -11.25 -19.48
CA TRP A 88 11.46 -10.41 -20.65
C TRP A 88 12.79 -10.03 -21.29
N ARG A 89 13.08 -10.65 -22.45
CA ARG A 89 14.39 -10.59 -23.10
C ARG A 89 14.36 -9.70 -24.34
N GLY A 90 15.32 -8.78 -24.43
CA GLY A 90 15.57 -7.96 -25.61
C GLY A 90 17.04 -7.55 -25.69
N ALA A 91 17.35 -6.53 -26.49
CA ALA A 91 18.72 -6.01 -26.62
C ALA A 91 19.30 -5.50 -25.29
N TRP A 92 18.46 -5.19 -24.30
CA TRP A 92 18.84 -4.78 -22.95
C TRP A 92 19.19 -5.93 -21.99
N GLY A 93 19.04 -7.19 -22.43
CA GLY A 93 19.18 -8.39 -21.61
C GLY A 93 17.83 -8.95 -21.19
N THR A 94 17.81 -9.75 -20.12
CA THR A 94 16.59 -10.36 -19.57
C THR A 94 16.25 -9.74 -18.22
N THR A 95 15.07 -9.15 -18.11
CA THR A 95 14.53 -8.59 -16.87
C THR A 95 13.41 -9.47 -16.33
N TYR A 96 13.16 -9.38 -15.03
CA TYR A 96 12.11 -10.14 -14.34
C TYR A 96 11.23 -9.18 -13.54
N PRO A 97 9.90 -9.32 -13.57
CA PRO A 97 9.01 -8.49 -12.76
C PRO A 97 9.27 -8.70 -11.27
N ALA A 98 9.69 -7.63 -10.59
CA ALA A 98 10.00 -7.68 -9.16
C ALA A 98 8.79 -8.11 -8.31
N ASN A 99 9.05 -8.74 -7.16
CA ASN A 99 8.01 -8.94 -6.16
C ASN A 99 7.73 -7.60 -5.47
N LEU A 100 6.59 -6.97 -5.78
CA LEU A 100 6.27 -5.63 -5.27
C LEU A 100 5.87 -5.67 -3.79
N ARG A 101 5.27 -6.77 -3.31
CA ARG A 101 5.00 -6.95 -1.87
C ARG A 101 6.28 -6.85 -1.05
N LEU A 102 7.35 -7.51 -1.50
CA LEU A 102 8.64 -7.46 -0.81
C LEU A 102 9.33 -6.11 -1.00
N SER A 103 9.27 -5.53 -2.20
CA SER A 103 9.98 -4.29 -2.53
C SER A 103 9.37 -3.07 -1.82
N LEU A 104 8.05 -2.90 -1.87
CA LEU A 104 7.38 -1.75 -1.27
C LEU A 104 7.33 -1.84 0.26
N THR A 105 7.19 -3.04 0.83
CA THR A 105 7.24 -3.24 2.29
C THR A 105 8.64 -2.97 2.87
N ALA A 106 9.69 -3.07 2.06
CA ALA A 106 11.06 -2.74 2.48
C ALA A 106 11.35 -1.23 2.50
N MET A 107 10.42 -0.39 2.03
CA MET A 107 10.53 1.07 2.03
C MET A 107 9.43 1.67 2.89
N SER A 108 9.76 2.73 3.64
CA SER A 108 8.73 3.62 4.17
C SER A 108 7.93 4.26 3.03
N GLU A 109 6.74 4.76 3.34
CA GLU A 109 5.87 5.39 2.34
C GLU A 109 6.57 6.60 1.67
N ASP A 110 7.31 7.42 2.43
CA ASP A 110 8.06 8.57 1.90
C ASP A 110 9.30 8.16 1.08
N GLU A 111 9.95 7.04 1.42
CA GLU A 111 11.00 6.47 0.59
C GLU A 111 10.44 5.96 -0.73
N TRP A 112 9.29 5.31 -0.70
CA TRP A 112 8.60 4.87 -1.90
C TRP A 112 8.24 6.03 -2.82
N VAL A 113 7.64 7.11 -2.32
CA VAL A 113 7.27 8.27 -3.14
C VAL A 113 8.51 8.85 -3.83
N ARG A 114 9.61 9.06 -3.08
CA ARG A 114 10.87 9.57 -3.65
C ARG A 114 11.46 8.61 -4.69
N TYR A 115 11.47 7.31 -4.40
CA TYR A 115 11.94 6.29 -5.31
C TYR A 115 11.11 6.28 -6.60
N ALA A 116 9.77 6.29 -6.50
CA ALA A 116 8.85 6.21 -7.63
C ALA A 116 9.00 7.38 -8.63
N HIS A 117 9.40 8.58 -8.19
CA HIS A 117 9.64 9.70 -9.09
C HIS A 117 10.98 9.63 -9.86
N THR A 118 11.93 8.84 -9.37
CA THR A 118 13.34 8.92 -9.81
C THR A 118 13.87 7.61 -10.38
N PHE A 119 13.24 6.48 -10.08
CA PHE A 119 13.72 5.19 -10.53
C PHE A 119 13.55 5.02 -12.05
N GLU A 120 14.55 4.37 -12.65
CA GLU A 120 14.53 3.96 -14.04
C GLU A 120 14.91 2.48 -14.12
N THR A 121 14.13 1.71 -14.88
CA THR A 121 14.36 0.28 -15.05
C THR A 121 14.51 -0.07 -16.52
N ARG A 122 15.18 -1.20 -16.76
CA ARG A 122 15.24 -1.81 -18.09
C ARG A 122 13.82 -2.26 -18.51
N PRO A 123 13.49 -2.26 -19.81
CA PRO A 123 12.18 -2.70 -20.29
C PRO A 123 11.79 -4.11 -19.80
N PRO A 124 10.49 -4.44 -19.77
CA PRO A 124 9.36 -3.69 -20.30
C PRO A 124 8.60 -2.84 -19.27
N MET A 125 9.08 -2.74 -18.02
CA MET A 125 8.37 -2.02 -16.97
C MET A 125 8.17 -0.54 -17.37
N PRO A 126 6.93 -0.02 -17.39
CA PRO A 126 6.63 1.36 -17.81
C PRO A 126 6.84 2.34 -16.65
N TRP A 127 8.06 2.41 -16.10
CA TRP A 127 8.41 3.26 -14.95
C TRP A 127 8.11 4.75 -15.20
N PHE A 128 8.16 5.19 -16.45
CA PHE A 128 7.82 6.56 -16.87
C PHE A 128 6.33 6.89 -16.66
N ASN A 129 5.42 5.92 -16.66
CA ASN A 129 4.02 6.18 -16.30
C ASN A 129 3.86 6.36 -14.78
N LEU A 130 4.59 5.56 -13.99
CA LEU A 130 4.52 5.60 -12.54
C LEU A 130 5.06 6.92 -11.97
N ARG A 131 6.19 7.42 -12.50
CA ARG A 131 6.84 8.65 -12.00
C ARG A 131 6.01 9.92 -12.14
N HIS A 132 4.96 9.91 -12.97
CA HIS A 132 4.08 11.04 -13.23
C HIS A 132 2.83 11.06 -12.36
N LEU A 133 2.58 10.02 -11.56
CA LEU A 133 1.51 10.06 -10.57
C LEU A 133 1.82 11.12 -9.50
N GLY A 134 0.77 11.74 -8.96
CA GLY A 134 0.92 12.58 -7.78
C GLY A 134 1.23 11.77 -6.54
N ASP A 135 1.83 12.42 -5.53
CA ASP A 135 2.23 11.79 -4.27
C ASP A 135 1.09 10.99 -3.62
N ASP A 136 -0.13 11.51 -3.58
CA ASP A 136 -1.27 10.84 -2.98
C ASP A 136 -1.61 9.50 -3.68
N ASP A 137 -1.48 9.44 -5.00
CA ASP A 137 -1.69 8.21 -5.77
C ASP A 137 -0.55 7.21 -5.52
N LEU A 138 0.70 7.68 -5.43
CA LEU A 138 1.84 6.84 -5.06
C LEU A 138 1.70 6.27 -3.65
N ARG A 139 1.27 7.09 -2.68
CA ARG A 139 0.98 6.66 -1.30
C ARG A 139 -0.15 5.65 -1.26
N ALA A 140 -1.23 5.89 -2.01
CA ALA A 140 -2.34 4.94 -2.12
C ALA A 140 -1.87 3.58 -2.64
N ILE A 141 -1.03 3.55 -3.69
CA ILE A 141 -0.41 2.32 -4.20
C ILE A 141 0.39 1.63 -3.09
N HIS A 142 1.26 2.35 -2.38
CA HIS A 142 2.06 1.80 -1.28
C HIS A 142 1.19 1.15 -0.20
N ARG A 143 0.21 1.88 0.32
CA ARG A 143 -0.71 1.39 1.35
C ARG A 143 -1.45 0.14 0.91
N PHE A 144 -1.94 0.11 -0.34
CA PHE A 144 -2.59 -1.08 -0.87
C PHE A 144 -1.61 -2.26 -0.92
N VAL A 145 -0.42 -2.11 -1.50
CA VAL A 145 0.56 -3.21 -1.60
C VAL A 145 0.98 -3.71 -0.22
N VAL A 146 1.24 -2.82 0.73
CA VAL A 146 1.58 -3.17 2.12
C VAL A 146 0.41 -3.89 2.81
N SER A 147 -0.84 -3.46 2.57
CA SER A 147 -2.02 -4.12 3.14
C SER A 147 -2.20 -5.57 2.71
N LEU A 148 -1.62 -5.98 1.57
CA LEU A 148 -1.65 -7.37 1.10
C LEU A 148 -0.72 -8.29 1.91
N GLY A 149 0.24 -7.73 2.65
CA GLY A 149 1.25 -8.46 3.41
C GLY A 149 2.32 -9.15 2.53
N PRO A 150 3.47 -9.52 3.12
CA PRO A 150 4.55 -10.18 2.39
C PRO A 150 4.13 -11.57 1.91
N LYS A 151 4.48 -11.92 0.67
CA LYS A 151 4.23 -13.24 0.08
C LYS A 151 5.16 -13.51 -1.10
N GLY A 152 5.52 -14.78 -1.31
CA GLY A 152 6.35 -15.22 -2.42
C GLY A 152 7.83 -14.96 -2.18
N GLU A 153 8.62 -15.09 -3.25
CA GLU A 153 10.07 -14.95 -3.23
C GLU A 153 10.52 -13.71 -4.02
N ARG A 154 11.80 -13.36 -3.93
CA ARG A 154 12.37 -12.33 -4.80
C ARG A 154 12.40 -12.84 -6.25
N ALA A 155 12.18 -11.93 -7.20
CA ALA A 155 12.32 -12.25 -8.60
C ALA A 155 13.77 -12.67 -8.94
N PRO A 156 13.97 -13.48 -9.99
CA PRO A 156 15.31 -13.80 -10.46
C PRO A 156 16.16 -12.56 -10.77
N ALA A 157 17.48 -12.71 -10.66
CA ALA A 157 18.40 -11.64 -10.99
C ALA A 157 18.39 -11.33 -12.50
N TYR A 158 18.70 -10.08 -12.83
CA TYR A 158 18.93 -9.65 -14.21
C TYR A 158 20.00 -10.50 -14.90
N VAL A 159 19.78 -10.81 -16.18
CA VAL A 159 20.75 -11.52 -17.03
C VAL A 159 21.19 -10.59 -18.18
N PRO A 160 22.49 -10.33 -18.37
CA PRO A 160 22.98 -9.44 -19.41
C PRO A 160 22.71 -10.00 -20.83
N PRO A 161 22.74 -9.15 -21.89
CA PRO A 161 22.49 -9.59 -23.26
C PRO A 161 23.43 -10.71 -23.73
N THR A 162 24.65 -10.75 -23.18
CA THR A 162 25.70 -11.73 -23.49
C THR A 162 25.48 -13.11 -22.90
N GLU A 163 24.49 -13.27 -22.02
CA GLU A 163 24.20 -14.54 -21.34
C GLU A 163 22.78 -15.03 -21.66
N THR A 164 22.57 -16.34 -21.54
CA THR A 164 21.26 -16.97 -21.73
C THR A 164 20.60 -17.23 -20.36
N PRO A 165 19.38 -16.73 -20.09
CA PRO A 165 18.67 -17.01 -18.86
C PRO A 165 18.32 -18.50 -18.76
N LYS A 166 18.36 -19.05 -17.54
CA LYS A 166 18.04 -20.47 -17.29
C LYS A 166 16.54 -20.77 -17.35
N GLY A 167 15.71 -19.80 -16.98
CA GLY A 167 14.25 -19.92 -16.93
C GLY A 167 13.56 -19.52 -18.24
N PRO A 168 12.22 -19.70 -18.33
CA PRO A 168 11.46 -19.27 -19.49
C PRO A 168 11.49 -17.75 -19.66
N TYR A 169 11.40 -17.28 -20.90
CA TYR A 169 11.34 -15.85 -21.21
C TYR A 169 10.52 -15.57 -22.47
N VAL A 170 9.89 -14.39 -22.50
CA VAL A 170 9.35 -13.76 -23.71
C VAL A 170 10.49 -13.05 -24.44
N GLN A 171 10.61 -13.27 -25.74
CA GLN A 171 11.64 -12.64 -26.58
C GLN A 171 11.03 -11.47 -27.36
N PHE A 172 11.50 -10.26 -27.08
CA PHE A 172 11.28 -9.11 -27.95
C PHE A 172 12.13 -9.27 -29.22
N PRO A 173 11.58 -8.98 -30.40
CA PRO A 173 12.34 -9.05 -31.64
C PRO A 173 13.54 -8.10 -31.57
N ALA A 174 14.61 -8.46 -32.26
CA ALA A 174 15.72 -7.53 -32.45
C ALA A 174 15.22 -6.27 -33.16
N PRO A 175 15.79 -5.09 -32.87
CA PRO A 175 15.55 -3.91 -33.69
C PRO A 175 15.80 -4.24 -35.17
N PRO A 176 15.07 -3.62 -36.10
CA PRO A 176 15.43 -3.71 -37.51
C PRO A 176 16.91 -3.39 -37.68
N GLY A 177 17.59 -4.12 -38.57
CA GLY A 177 18.97 -3.79 -38.93
C GLY A 177 19.07 -2.36 -39.47
N PRO A 178 20.28 -1.77 -39.45
CA PRO A 178 20.51 -0.46 -40.05
C PRO A 178 20.14 -0.41 -41.53
#